data_AF-K9Y0T4-F1
#
_entry.id   AF-K9Y0T4-F1
#
_cell.length_a   1.000
_cell.length_b   1.000
_cell.length_c   1.000
_cell.angle_alpha   90.00
_cell.angle_beta   90.00
_cell.angle_gamma   90.00
#
_symmetry.space_group_name_H-M   'P 1'
#
loop_
_entity.id
_entity.type
_entity.pdbx_description
1 polymer ?
#
loop_
_entity_poly.entity_id
_entity_poly.type
_entity_poly.pdbx_seq_one_letter_code
_entity_poly.pdbx_strand_id
1 'polypeptide(L)'
;MINLKLKTIIQYLTILISILAICKTALAQILEVGNSTDTYISANQGKFIFNNLKLEIKHGFMPYLSGNITNDTDRGWIDAKFEVILYDKKNEIIAKSIFPINIYDLPKGESQQIGDIGLNEKSLSSNFSFSDHVKKAKTYEMKFVGGTYDSDYSITMTKPISNQNLEFEDDNISLNWIFDESQLVFILRNKTENPIKVDWNQVSYIDVTGNAQKVIHEGVKYVNRNESQIPTVIPPTAKIQDIIFPTNNVSYVSGQYGGWREKPMFPEGEEAKMYEGKSFSVFMPLEVNGETKNYTFTFDITNVSH
;
A
#
# COMPACT_ATOMS: atom_id res chain seq x y z
N MET A 1 -65.35 41.89 -6.83
CA MET A 1 -64.17 41.55 -5.99
C MET A 1 -63.88 40.05 -5.85
N ILE A 2 -64.88 39.15 -5.86
CA ILE A 2 -64.68 37.70 -5.67
C ILE A 2 -63.94 37.03 -6.85
N ASN A 3 -64.17 37.51 -8.08
CA ASN A 3 -63.62 36.90 -9.30
C ASN A 3 -62.11 37.09 -9.48
N LEU A 4 -61.54 38.19 -8.96
CA LEU A 4 -60.10 38.43 -9.01
C LEU A 4 -59.34 37.50 -8.05
N LYS A 5 -59.85 37.31 -6.82
CA LYS A 5 -59.23 36.42 -5.82
C LYS A 5 -59.21 34.97 -6.30
N LEU A 6 -60.26 34.50 -6.98
CA LEU A 6 -60.33 33.13 -7.50
C LEU A 6 -59.31 32.89 -8.62
N LYS A 7 -59.12 33.85 -9.53
CA LYS A 7 -58.08 33.78 -10.58
C LYS A 7 -56.67 33.73 -9.99
N THR A 8 -56.40 34.54 -8.97
CA THR A 8 -55.11 34.55 -8.27
C THR A 8 -54.85 33.21 -7.59
N ILE A 9 -55.84 32.63 -6.91
CA ILE A 9 -55.71 31.32 -6.24
C ILE A 9 -55.45 30.20 -7.26
N ILE A 10 -56.15 30.19 -8.40
CA ILE A 10 -55.93 29.19 -9.46
C ILE A 10 -54.51 29.32 -10.04
N GLN A 11 -54.01 30.54 -10.22
CA GLN A 11 -52.66 30.80 -10.71
C GLN A 11 -51.57 30.34 -9.71
N TYR A 12 -51.79 30.54 -8.41
CA TYR A 12 -50.90 29.98 -7.38
C TYR A 12 -50.94 28.45 -7.35
N LEU A 13 -52.12 27.84 -7.54
CA LEU A 13 -52.24 26.38 -7.59
C LEU A 13 -51.52 25.78 -8.80
N THR A 14 -51.63 26.38 -9.99
CA THR A 14 -50.90 25.90 -11.17
C THR A 14 -49.40 26.08 -11.03
N ILE A 15 -48.93 27.18 -10.45
CA ILE A 15 -47.50 27.37 -10.13
C ILE A 15 -47.04 26.32 -9.12
N LEU A 16 -47.82 26.04 -8.07
CA LEU A 16 -47.48 25.04 -7.07
C LEU A 16 -47.44 23.61 -7.65
N ILE A 17 -48.39 23.25 -8.53
CA ILE A 17 -48.41 21.97 -9.25
C ILE A 17 -47.21 21.86 -10.21
N SER A 18 -46.84 22.96 -10.87
CA SER A 18 -45.65 23.01 -11.72
C SER A 18 -44.37 22.84 -10.90
N ILE A 19 -44.27 23.49 -9.75
CA ILE A 19 -43.13 23.36 -8.83
C ILE A 19 -43.07 21.94 -8.24
N LEU A 20 -44.20 21.34 -7.88
CA LEU A 20 -44.27 19.94 -7.43
C LEU A 20 -43.91 18.94 -8.53
N ALA A 21 -44.28 19.22 -9.79
CA ALA A 21 -43.87 18.43 -10.95
C ALA A 21 -42.36 18.57 -11.24
N ILE A 22 -41.81 19.79 -11.12
CA ILE A 22 -40.38 20.07 -11.23
C ILE A 22 -39.59 19.46 -10.06
N CYS A 23 -40.14 19.44 -8.84
CA CYS A 23 -39.55 18.74 -7.70
C CYS A 23 -39.64 17.21 -7.83
N LYS A 24 -40.69 16.67 -8.47
CA LYS A 24 -40.75 15.24 -8.82
C LYS A 24 -39.77 14.85 -9.93
N THR A 25 -39.43 15.75 -10.85
CA THR A 25 -38.38 15.52 -11.85
C THR A 25 -36.97 15.86 -11.34
N ALA A 26 -36.85 16.67 -10.28
CA ALA A 26 -35.62 16.91 -9.53
C ALA A 26 -35.40 15.88 -8.40
N LEU A 27 -36.35 14.97 -8.16
CA LEU A 27 -36.06 13.71 -7.49
C LEU A 27 -35.11 12.94 -8.41
N ALA A 28 -33.83 12.90 -8.02
CA ALA A 28 -32.75 12.27 -8.77
C ALA A 28 -33.22 10.93 -9.36
N GLN A 29 -33.39 10.87 -10.68
CA GLN A 29 -33.51 9.61 -11.38
C GLN A 29 -32.21 8.85 -11.14
N ILE A 30 -32.24 7.85 -10.27
CA ILE A 30 -31.20 6.84 -10.18
C ILE A 30 -31.26 6.10 -11.52
N LEU A 31 -30.27 6.34 -12.37
CA LEU A 31 -30.09 5.56 -13.58
C LEU A 31 -29.31 4.31 -13.17
N GLU A 32 -30.02 3.19 -13.05
CA GLU A 32 -29.42 1.88 -12.84
C GLU A 32 -28.86 1.41 -14.20
N VAL A 33 -27.54 1.28 -14.31
CA VAL A 33 -26.86 0.95 -15.57
C VAL A 33 -26.92 -0.56 -15.84
N GLY A 34 -27.05 -1.35 -14.77
CA GLY A 34 -27.22 -2.80 -14.79
C GLY A 34 -27.15 -3.37 -13.37
N ASN A 35 -27.71 -4.57 -13.18
CA ASN A 35 -27.48 -5.40 -12.00
C ASN A 35 -26.61 -6.58 -12.44
N SER A 36 -25.50 -6.84 -11.75
CA SER A 36 -24.85 -8.14 -11.89
C SER A 36 -25.40 -9.09 -10.82
N THR A 37 -25.78 -10.29 -11.25
CA THR A 37 -25.86 -11.46 -10.37
C THR A 37 -24.48 -11.75 -9.80
N ASP A 38 -24.40 -12.47 -8.67
CA ASP A 38 -23.16 -12.86 -7.99
C ASP A 38 -21.99 -13.01 -8.96
N THR A 39 -21.05 -12.08 -8.89
CA THR A 39 -19.95 -12.00 -9.85
C THR A 39 -18.70 -12.53 -9.18
N TYR A 40 -18.18 -13.62 -9.74
CA TYR A 40 -16.93 -14.25 -9.30
C TYR A 40 -15.80 -13.67 -10.13
N ILE A 41 -14.92 -12.94 -9.48
CA ILE A 41 -13.73 -12.38 -10.13
C ILE A 41 -12.55 -13.21 -9.69
N SER A 42 -12.02 -14.01 -10.61
CA SER A 42 -10.82 -14.81 -10.35
C SER A 42 -9.61 -13.90 -10.10
N ALA A 43 -8.87 -14.21 -9.05
CA ALA A 43 -7.51 -13.75 -8.82
C ALA A 43 -6.55 -14.92 -9.03
N ASN A 44 -5.24 -14.66 -9.10
CA ASN A 44 -4.22 -15.71 -9.32
C ASN A 44 -4.33 -16.87 -8.30
N GLN A 45 -4.81 -16.59 -7.08
CA GLN A 45 -4.89 -17.55 -5.97
C GLN A 45 -6.25 -17.49 -5.23
N GLY A 46 -7.34 -17.51 -5.99
CA GLY A 46 -8.70 -17.64 -5.46
C GLY A 46 -9.68 -16.70 -6.18
N LYS A 47 -10.68 -16.19 -5.47
CA LYS A 47 -11.67 -15.30 -6.08
C LYS A 47 -12.20 -14.25 -5.12
N PHE A 48 -12.59 -13.12 -5.69
CA PHE A 48 -13.46 -12.16 -5.02
C PHE A 48 -14.91 -12.44 -5.42
N ILE A 49 -15.80 -12.42 -4.44
CA ILE A 49 -17.23 -12.64 -4.66
C ILE A 49 -17.93 -11.32 -4.45
N PHE A 50 -18.52 -10.78 -5.52
CA PHE A 50 -19.30 -9.55 -5.45
C PHE A 50 -20.79 -9.90 -5.43
N ASN A 51 -21.48 -9.45 -4.38
CA ASN A 51 -22.91 -9.68 -4.17
C ASN A 51 -23.66 -8.35 -4.24
N ASN A 52 -24.82 -8.35 -4.91
CA ASN A 52 -25.68 -7.17 -5.07
C ASN A 52 -24.93 -5.95 -5.61
N LEU A 53 -24.02 -6.17 -6.56
CA LEU A 53 -23.22 -5.11 -7.14
C LEU A 53 -24.09 -4.25 -8.07
N LYS A 54 -24.02 -2.93 -7.86
CA LYS A 54 -24.80 -1.94 -8.60
C LYS A 54 -23.93 -0.78 -9.02
N LEU A 55 -24.05 -0.41 -10.29
CA LEU A 55 -23.48 0.82 -10.84
C LEU A 55 -24.60 1.84 -11.06
N GLU A 56 -24.58 2.92 -10.30
CA GLU A 56 -25.63 3.94 -10.27
C GLU A 56 -25.06 5.33 -10.54
N ILE A 57 -25.84 6.23 -11.14
CA ILE A 57 -25.52 7.66 -11.19
C ILE A 57 -26.39 8.37 -10.14
N LYS A 58 -25.77 8.88 -9.07
CA LYS A 58 -26.44 9.67 -8.03
C LYS A 58 -26.07 11.14 -8.17
N HIS A 59 -27.03 12.05 -7.95
CA HIS A 59 -26.79 13.49 -7.84
C HIS A 59 -26.04 14.12 -9.04
N GLY A 60 -26.35 13.65 -10.25
CA GLY A 60 -26.15 14.41 -11.48
C GLY A 60 -24.86 14.20 -12.26
N PHE A 61 -23.75 13.70 -11.67
CA PHE A 61 -22.48 13.67 -12.45
C PHE A 61 -21.56 12.48 -12.26
N MET A 62 -21.51 11.80 -11.11
CA MET A 62 -20.52 10.74 -10.88
C MET A 62 -21.15 9.35 -10.81
N PRO A 63 -20.63 8.36 -11.56
CA PRO A 63 -21.01 6.96 -11.38
C PRO A 63 -20.51 6.47 -10.02
N TYR A 64 -21.30 5.60 -9.40
CA TYR A 64 -21.04 5.03 -8.09
C TYR A 64 -21.25 3.52 -8.11
N LEU A 65 -20.31 2.78 -7.53
CA LEU A 65 -20.42 1.34 -7.37
C LEU A 65 -20.77 1.03 -5.91
N SER A 66 -21.84 0.26 -5.70
CA SER A 66 -22.24 -0.22 -4.38
C SER A 66 -22.51 -1.72 -4.39
N GLY A 67 -22.33 -2.39 -3.26
CA GLY A 67 -22.60 -3.82 -3.11
C GLY A 67 -21.83 -4.38 -1.93
N ASN A 68 -21.58 -5.69 -1.93
CA ASN A 68 -20.67 -6.34 -0.99
C ASN A 68 -19.59 -7.08 -1.75
N ILE A 69 -18.38 -7.09 -1.21
CA ILE A 69 -17.30 -7.97 -1.64
C ILE A 69 -17.00 -8.96 -0.52
N THR A 70 -16.76 -10.20 -0.87
CA THR A 70 -16.14 -11.21 -0.01
C THR A 70 -14.79 -11.58 -0.58
N ASN A 71 -13.76 -11.60 0.26
CA ASN A 71 -12.45 -12.10 -0.12
C ASN A 71 -12.36 -13.61 0.12
N ASP A 72 -12.57 -14.38 -0.95
CA ASP A 72 -12.39 -15.83 -0.98
C ASP A 72 -11.07 -16.19 -1.70
N THR A 73 -10.04 -15.37 -1.47
CA THR A 73 -8.66 -15.68 -1.87
C THR A 73 -7.92 -16.36 -0.73
N ASP A 74 -6.70 -16.82 -0.99
CA ASP A 74 -5.88 -17.49 0.01
C ASP A 74 -5.24 -16.54 1.04
N ARG A 75 -5.44 -15.22 0.94
CA ARG A 75 -4.77 -14.19 1.76
C ARG A 75 -5.63 -12.97 2.06
N GLY A 76 -5.19 -12.12 3.00
CA GLY A 76 -5.74 -10.79 3.22
C GLY A 76 -5.13 -9.78 2.25
N TRP A 77 -5.85 -8.71 1.92
CA TRP A 77 -5.37 -7.64 1.03
C TRP A 77 -5.33 -6.32 1.77
N ILE A 78 -4.18 -5.64 1.73
CA ILE A 78 -4.06 -4.22 2.13
C ILE A 78 -4.86 -3.38 1.15
N ASP A 79 -4.70 -3.64 -0.15
CA ASP A 79 -5.53 -3.08 -1.20
C ASP A 79 -5.74 -4.06 -2.36
N ALA A 80 -6.99 -4.25 -2.77
CA ALA A 80 -7.35 -5.03 -3.96
C ALA A 80 -7.88 -4.09 -5.05
N LYS A 81 -7.30 -4.16 -6.25
CA LYS A 81 -7.54 -3.22 -7.36
C LYS A 81 -8.39 -3.86 -8.46
N PHE A 82 -9.41 -3.14 -8.89
CA PHE A 82 -10.36 -3.61 -9.91
C PHE A 82 -10.58 -2.58 -11.02
N GLU A 83 -10.47 -3.02 -12.29
CA GLU A 83 -10.88 -2.24 -13.46
C GLU A 83 -12.39 -2.45 -13.70
N VAL A 84 -13.11 -1.37 -14.03
CA VAL A 84 -14.51 -1.44 -14.48
C VAL A 84 -14.55 -1.24 -15.99
N ILE A 85 -15.16 -2.20 -16.69
CA ILE A 85 -15.32 -2.19 -18.15
C ILE A 85 -16.80 -2.02 -18.47
N LEU A 86 -17.14 -1.03 -19.30
CA LEU A 86 -18.51 -0.74 -19.72
C LEU A 86 -18.75 -1.28 -21.13
N TYR A 87 -19.92 -1.90 -21.31
CA TYR A 87 -20.35 -2.46 -22.58
C TYR A 87 -21.65 -1.83 -23.07
N ASP A 88 -21.79 -1.66 -24.38
CA ASP A 88 -23.03 -1.19 -24.99
C ASP A 88 -24.07 -2.32 -25.21
N LYS A 89 -25.13 -2.00 -25.96
CA LYS A 89 -26.20 -2.96 -26.27
C LYS A 89 -25.78 -4.12 -27.16
N LYS A 90 -24.67 -3.99 -27.89
CA LYS A 90 -24.07 -5.00 -28.76
C LYS A 90 -22.98 -5.82 -28.05
N ASN A 91 -22.75 -5.57 -26.75
CA ASN A 91 -21.66 -6.11 -25.95
C ASN A 91 -20.27 -5.67 -26.44
N GLU A 92 -20.16 -4.50 -27.08
CA GLU A 92 -18.86 -3.90 -27.42
C GLU A 92 -18.36 -3.03 -26.25
N ILE A 93 -17.06 -3.06 -25.97
CA ILE A 93 -16.44 -2.19 -24.95
C ILE A 93 -16.57 -0.74 -25.41
N ILE A 94 -17.27 0.07 -24.61
CA ILE A 94 -17.40 1.50 -24.88
C ILE A 94 -16.50 2.35 -23.99
N ALA A 95 -16.06 1.80 -22.86
CA ALA A 95 -15.27 2.55 -21.90
C ALA A 95 -14.61 1.63 -20.85
N LYS A 96 -13.48 2.07 -20.29
CA LYS A 96 -12.80 1.44 -19.16
C LYS A 96 -12.48 2.49 -18.10
N SER A 97 -12.44 2.08 -16.84
CA SER A 97 -12.02 2.96 -15.75
C SER A 97 -10.59 3.46 -15.95
N ILE A 98 -10.38 4.77 -15.81
CA ILE A 98 -9.06 5.39 -15.99
C ILE A 98 -8.07 4.99 -14.87
N PHE A 99 -8.57 4.88 -13.64
CA PHE A 99 -7.85 4.36 -12.48
C PHE A 99 -8.60 3.13 -11.96
N PRO A 100 -7.96 2.16 -11.31
CA PRO A 100 -8.68 1.07 -10.68
C PRO A 100 -9.48 1.53 -9.45
N ILE A 101 -10.55 0.81 -9.12
CA ILE A 101 -11.20 0.83 -7.80
C ILE A 101 -10.28 0.10 -6.84
N ASN A 102 -9.85 0.75 -5.77
CA ASN A 102 -9.10 0.11 -4.70
C ASN A 102 -10.05 -0.22 -3.56
N ILE A 103 -10.09 -1.46 -3.11
CA ILE A 103 -10.78 -1.87 -1.88
C ILE A 103 -9.71 -2.14 -0.85
N TYR A 104 -9.71 -1.36 0.21
CA TYR A 104 -8.69 -1.41 1.26
C TYR A 104 -9.12 -2.28 2.42
N ASP A 105 -8.14 -2.81 3.15
CA ASP A 105 -8.33 -3.51 4.41
C ASP A 105 -9.34 -4.67 4.27
N LEU A 106 -9.04 -5.63 3.39
CA LEU A 106 -9.93 -6.75 3.06
C LEU A 106 -9.33 -8.09 3.52
N PRO A 107 -9.55 -8.50 4.78
CA PRO A 107 -8.99 -9.73 5.33
C PRO A 107 -9.49 -10.99 4.62
N LYS A 108 -8.74 -12.07 4.75
CA LYS A 108 -9.09 -13.38 4.18
C LYS A 108 -10.41 -13.90 4.76
N GLY A 109 -11.33 -14.30 3.89
CA GLY A 109 -12.63 -14.86 4.27
C GLY A 109 -13.65 -13.82 4.74
N GLU A 110 -13.26 -12.55 4.84
CA GLU A 110 -14.15 -11.49 5.30
C GLU A 110 -14.94 -10.86 4.16
N SER A 111 -16.07 -10.25 4.54
CA SER A 111 -16.92 -9.49 3.64
C SER A 111 -17.00 -8.03 4.05
N GLN A 112 -16.97 -7.14 3.08
CA GLN A 112 -17.04 -5.70 3.29
C GLN A 112 -18.09 -5.07 2.37
N GLN A 113 -18.82 -4.10 2.90
CA GLN A 113 -19.73 -3.29 2.09
C GLN A 113 -18.92 -2.32 1.24
N ILE A 114 -19.17 -2.36 -0.06
CA ILE A 114 -18.68 -1.37 -1.01
C ILE A 114 -19.75 -0.30 -1.10
N GLY A 115 -19.36 0.92 -0.77
CA GLY A 115 -20.15 2.08 -1.07
C GLY A 115 -21.37 2.29 -0.16
N ASP A 116 -21.13 2.97 0.96
CA ASP A 116 -22.13 3.81 1.63
C ASP A 116 -21.49 5.18 1.96
N ILE A 117 -22.15 6.29 1.58
CA ILE A 117 -21.68 7.65 1.90
C ILE A 117 -22.49 8.14 3.11
N GLY A 118 -22.11 7.67 4.29
CA GLY A 118 -22.31 8.43 5.53
C GLY A 118 -21.21 9.49 5.62
N LEU A 119 -21.53 10.69 6.09
CA LEU A 119 -20.65 11.88 6.13
C LEU A 119 -19.31 11.72 6.91
N ASN A 120 -18.98 10.54 7.43
CA ASN A 120 -17.80 10.30 8.27
C ASN A 120 -16.97 9.04 7.95
N GLU A 121 -17.25 8.27 6.91
CA GLU A 121 -16.53 7.01 6.69
C GLU A 121 -16.02 6.88 5.26
N LYS A 122 -14.81 6.31 5.13
CA LYS A 122 -13.97 6.15 3.93
C LYS A 122 -14.80 5.84 2.67
N SER A 123 -15.32 6.90 2.06
CA SER A 123 -16.01 6.83 0.78
C SER A 123 -14.99 6.37 -0.26
N LEU A 124 -15.29 5.25 -0.93
CA LEU A 124 -14.61 4.79 -2.13
C LEU A 124 -14.88 5.76 -3.29
N SER A 125 -14.42 7.00 -3.15
CA SER A 125 -14.37 7.99 -4.22
C SER A 125 -13.07 7.75 -4.99
N SER A 126 -13.00 6.68 -5.77
CA SER A 126 -12.20 6.82 -6.99
C SER A 126 -13.06 7.67 -7.92
N ASN A 127 -12.57 8.88 -8.19
CA ASN A 127 -13.12 9.73 -9.23
C ASN A 127 -12.99 8.99 -10.57
N PHE A 128 -13.97 8.15 -10.93
CA PHE A 128 -14.08 7.64 -12.28
C PHE A 128 -14.69 8.72 -13.13
N SER A 129 -13.84 9.48 -13.83
CA SER A 129 -14.29 10.22 -15.01
C SER A 129 -14.68 9.21 -16.08
N PHE A 130 -15.93 8.74 -16.04
CA PHE A 130 -16.61 8.52 -17.30
C PHE A 130 -17.25 9.83 -17.70
N SER A 131 -16.85 10.29 -18.88
CA SER A 131 -17.67 11.07 -19.80
C SER A 131 -19.05 10.40 -20.01
N ASP A 132 -19.88 10.97 -20.87
CA ASP A 132 -21.26 10.55 -21.18
C ASP A 132 -21.53 9.05 -21.51
N HIS A 133 -20.52 8.16 -21.46
CA HIS A 133 -20.61 6.73 -21.77
C HIS A 133 -21.35 5.88 -20.73
N VAL A 134 -21.36 6.21 -19.43
CA VAL A 134 -22.11 5.42 -18.43
C VAL A 134 -23.60 5.40 -18.75
N LYS A 135 -24.15 6.52 -19.23
CA LYS A 135 -25.55 6.62 -19.67
C LYS A 135 -25.85 5.77 -20.91
N LYS A 136 -24.83 5.36 -21.67
CA LYS A 136 -24.94 4.54 -22.88
C LYS A 136 -24.64 3.06 -22.62
N ALA A 137 -24.09 2.73 -21.45
CA ALA A 137 -23.76 1.37 -21.07
C ALA A 137 -25.04 0.57 -20.80
N LYS A 138 -25.06 -0.68 -21.25
CA LYS A 138 -26.11 -1.67 -20.95
C LYS A 138 -25.69 -2.58 -19.80
N THR A 139 -24.39 -2.86 -19.70
CA THR A 139 -23.81 -3.74 -18.69
C THR A 139 -22.39 -3.29 -18.39
N TYR A 140 -21.84 -3.81 -17.31
CA TYR A 140 -20.45 -3.63 -16.94
C TYR A 140 -19.86 -4.94 -16.44
N GLU A 141 -18.53 -4.99 -16.40
CA GLU A 141 -17.74 -6.06 -15.81
C GLU A 141 -16.72 -5.45 -14.87
N MET A 142 -16.40 -6.16 -13.80
CA MET A 142 -15.25 -5.87 -12.97
C MET A 142 -14.16 -6.89 -13.23
N LYS A 143 -12.93 -6.41 -13.33
CA LYS A 143 -11.75 -7.25 -13.52
C LYS A 143 -10.73 -6.96 -12.43
N PHE A 144 -10.27 -7.99 -11.73
CA PHE A 144 -9.14 -7.85 -10.82
C PHE A 144 -7.87 -7.54 -11.62
N VAL A 145 -7.14 -6.51 -11.19
CA VAL A 145 -5.94 -6.03 -11.89
C VAL A 145 -4.70 -5.98 -11.00
N GLY A 146 -4.79 -6.47 -9.77
CA GLY A 146 -3.67 -6.57 -8.82
C GLY A 146 -4.01 -5.95 -7.47
N GLY A 147 -3.00 -5.78 -6.63
CA GLY A 147 -3.16 -5.28 -5.27
C GLY A 147 -1.91 -5.54 -4.44
N THR A 148 -1.92 -5.06 -3.20
CA THR A 148 -0.88 -5.35 -2.22
C THR A 148 -1.44 -6.14 -1.05
N TYR A 149 -0.59 -6.99 -0.49
CA TYR A 149 -0.83 -7.85 0.65
C TYR A 149 0.49 -8.08 1.36
N ASP A 150 0.44 -8.35 2.66
CA ASP A 150 1.62 -8.57 3.49
C ASP A 150 2.37 -9.83 3.07
N SER A 151 3.69 -9.83 3.29
CA SER A 151 4.60 -10.89 2.89
C SER A 151 5.55 -11.18 4.04
N ASP A 152 5.56 -12.45 4.45
CA ASP A 152 6.45 -12.94 5.48
C ASP A 152 7.74 -13.46 4.86
N TYR A 153 8.88 -12.97 5.35
CA TYR A 153 10.20 -13.34 4.88
C TYR A 153 10.89 -14.29 5.85
N SER A 154 11.18 -15.51 5.38
CA SER A 154 12.10 -16.41 6.09
C SER A 154 13.53 -16.12 5.69
N ILE A 155 14.35 -15.70 6.65
CA ILE A 155 15.73 -15.26 6.41
C ILE A 155 16.70 -16.13 7.20
N THR A 156 17.84 -16.46 6.60
CA THR A 156 18.95 -17.15 7.28
C THR A 156 20.24 -16.39 7.02
N MET A 157 21.01 -16.13 8.07
CA MET A 157 22.36 -15.57 7.91
C MET A 157 23.29 -16.68 7.42
N THR A 158 24.04 -16.46 6.35
CA THR A 158 24.98 -17.44 5.75
C THR A 158 26.44 -17.04 5.88
N LYS A 159 26.71 -15.75 6.13
CA LYS A 159 28.03 -15.24 6.48
C LYS A 159 27.94 -14.32 7.70
N PRO A 160 28.99 -14.27 8.55
CA PRO A 160 30.24 -15.03 8.46
C PRO A 160 30.11 -16.53 8.71
N ILE A 161 29.05 -16.94 9.40
CA ILE A 161 28.71 -18.33 9.74
C ILE A 161 27.21 -18.51 9.47
N SER A 162 26.79 -19.72 9.09
CA SER A 162 25.37 -20.03 8.92
C SER A 162 24.64 -20.04 10.27
N ASN A 163 23.62 -19.20 10.44
CA ASN A 163 22.80 -19.12 11.65
C ASN A 163 21.36 -18.68 11.34
N GLN A 164 20.39 -19.50 11.72
CA GLN A 164 18.95 -19.22 11.56
C GLN A 164 18.40 -18.25 12.61
N ASN A 165 19.04 -18.14 13.77
CA ASN A 165 18.69 -17.18 14.81
C ASN A 165 19.27 -15.78 14.54
N LEU A 166 20.01 -15.62 13.43
CA LEU A 166 20.61 -14.35 13.01
C LEU A 166 21.58 -13.76 14.04
N GLU A 167 22.30 -14.66 14.73
CA GLU A 167 23.28 -14.33 15.75
C GLU A 167 24.70 -14.62 15.25
N PHE A 168 25.63 -13.74 15.62
CA PHE A 168 27.05 -13.90 15.37
C PHE A 168 27.84 -13.56 16.64
N GLU A 169 28.89 -14.32 16.89
CA GLU A 169 29.81 -14.04 17.99
C GLU A 169 31.24 -14.43 17.62
N ASP A 170 32.19 -13.56 17.96
CA ASP A 170 33.63 -13.84 17.93
C ASP A 170 34.29 -13.27 19.20
N ASP A 171 35.62 -13.24 19.25
CA ASP A 171 36.35 -12.72 20.42
C ASP A 171 36.12 -11.22 20.68
N ASN A 172 35.75 -10.46 19.65
CA ASN A 172 35.62 -9.01 19.72
C ASN A 172 34.18 -8.55 19.96
N ILE A 173 33.20 -9.22 19.35
CA ILE A 173 31.81 -8.78 19.32
C ILE A 173 30.81 -9.93 19.49
N SER A 174 29.64 -9.59 19.99
CA SER A 174 28.41 -10.38 19.85
C SER A 174 27.37 -9.52 19.15
N LEU A 175 26.69 -10.07 18.16
CA LEU A 175 25.75 -9.35 17.32
C LEU A 175 24.50 -10.20 17.07
N ASN A 176 23.33 -9.57 17.22
CA ASN A 176 22.03 -10.16 16.87
C ASN A 176 21.30 -9.23 15.90
N TRP A 177 20.78 -9.79 14.80
CA TRP A 177 19.96 -9.07 13.83
C TRP A 177 18.47 -9.31 14.06
N ILE A 178 17.68 -8.27 13.87
CA ILE A 178 16.22 -8.30 13.94
C ILE A 178 15.72 -7.65 12.64
N PHE A 179 14.94 -8.41 11.87
CA PHE A 179 14.31 -7.92 10.65
C PHE A 179 12.91 -7.39 10.99
N ASP A 180 12.70 -6.10 10.73
CA ASP A 180 11.39 -5.45 10.75
C ASP A 180 10.96 -5.17 9.30
N GLU A 181 9.67 -5.03 9.05
CA GLU A 181 9.07 -4.87 7.70
C GLU A 181 9.71 -3.72 6.90
N SER A 182 10.17 -2.68 7.61
CA SER A 182 10.77 -1.49 7.01
C SER A 182 12.28 -1.37 7.21
N GLN A 183 12.87 -2.03 8.20
CA GLN A 183 14.21 -1.67 8.71
C GLN A 183 15.01 -2.89 9.18
N LEU A 184 16.34 -2.77 9.08
CA LEU A 184 17.26 -3.75 9.65
C LEU A 184 17.77 -3.28 10.99
N VAL A 185 17.26 -3.87 12.07
CA VAL A 185 17.67 -3.55 13.44
C VAL A 185 18.78 -4.52 13.86
N PHE A 186 19.71 -4.05 14.68
CA PHE A 186 20.72 -4.94 15.28
C PHE A 186 21.07 -4.53 16.71
N ILE A 187 21.56 -5.51 17.45
CA ILE A 187 22.15 -5.32 18.78
C ILE A 187 23.61 -5.74 18.70
N LEU A 188 24.53 -4.80 18.88
CA LEU A 188 25.98 -5.03 18.83
C LEU A 188 26.59 -4.81 20.21
N ARG A 189 27.19 -5.85 20.77
CA ARG A 189 27.94 -5.83 22.04
C ARG A 189 29.44 -5.84 21.77
N ASN A 190 30.15 -4.90 22.38
CA ASN A 190 31.60 -4.91 22.47
C ASN A 190 32.03 -5.90 23.56
N LYS A 191 32.83 -6.91 23.20
CA LYS A 191 33.38 -7.91 24.14
C LYS A 191 34.81 -7.60 24.58
N THR A 192 35.43 -6.57 24.02
CA THR A 192 36.81 -6.18 24.31
C THR A 192 36.89 -5.23 25.52
N GLU A 193 38.11 -5.05 26.03
CA GLU A 193 38.43 -4.08 27.09
C GLU A 193 38.65 -2.65 26.57
N ASN A 194 38.67 -2.47 25.24
CA ASN A 194 38.85 -1.18 24.60
C ASN A 194 37.58 -0.74 23.88
N PRO A 195 37.40 0.57 23.59
CA PRO A 195 36.27 1.02 22.77
C PRO A 195 36.32 0.43 21.36
N ILE A 196 35.15 0.07 20.82
CA ILE A 196 34.96 -0.23 19.41
C ILE A 196 34.25 0.95 18.76
N LYS A 197 34.59 1.28 17.51
CA LYS A 197 33.94 2.36 16.79
C LYS A 197 33.33 1.87 15.47
N VAL A 198 32.11 2.31 15.21
CA VAL A 198 31.37 2.11 13.96
C VAL A 198 31.45 3.41 13.16
N ASP A 199 32.14 3.40 12.02
CA ASP A 199 32.10 4.52 11.07
C ASP A 199 31.00 4.29 10.05
N TRP A 200 29.85 4.91 10.26
CA TRP A 200 28.66 4.77 9.41
C TRP A 200 28.90 5.17 7.94
N ASN A 201 29.90 6.01 7.67
CA ASN A 201 30.25 6.40 6.31
C ASN A 201 30.91 5.25 5.52
N GLN A 202 31.36 4.21 6.20
CA GLN A 202 31.96 3.01 5.62
C GLN A 202 31.03 1.79 5.65
N VAL A 203 29.94 1.87 6.42
CA VAL A 203 28.91 0.81 6.43
C VAL A 203 28.12 0.88 5.11
N SER A 204 27.86 -0.28 4.53
CA SER A 204 27.10 -0.38 3.28
C SER A 204 26.09 -1.51 3.34
N TYR A 205 24.87 -1.23 2.86
CA TYR A 205 23.88 -2.24 2.54
C TYR A 205 24.06 -2.67 1.08
N ILE A 206 24.06 -3.96 0.82
CA ILE A 206 24.19 -4.54 -0.52
C ILE A 206 22.87 -5.25 -0.81
N ASP A 207 22.11 -4.75 -1.78
CA ASP A 207 20.78 -5.26 -2.09
C ASP A 207 20.80 -6.61 -2.83
N VAL A 208 19.61 -7.17 -3.07
CA VAL A 208 19.42 -8.45 -3.77
C VAL A 208 19.89 -8.47 -5.22
N THR A 209 20.29 -7.32 -5.77
CA THR A 209 20.87 -7.17 -7.11
C THR A 209 22.39 -6.97 -7.07
N GLY A 210 22.99 -6.91 -5.87
CA GLY A 210 24.41 -6.71 -5.66
C GLY A 210 24.85 -5.24 -5.64
N ASN A 211 23.91 -4.28 -5.63
CA ASN A 211 24.28 -2.87 -5.58
C ASN A 211 24.55 -2.44 -4.13
N ALA A 212 25.74 -1.87 -3.90
CA ALA A 212 26.10 -1.28 -2.63
C ALA A 212 25.46 0.11 -2.47
N GLN A 213 24.91 0.37 -1.29
CA GLN A 213 24.19 1.58 -0.94
C GLN A 213 24.71 2.13 0.40
N LYS A 214 24.82 3.46 0.49
CA LYS A 214 25.03 4.12 1.77
C LYS A 214 23.84 3.87 2.69
N VAL A 215 24.09 3.93 3.99
CA VAL A 215 23.08 3.71 5.01
C VAL A 215 22.95 4.95 5.88
N ILE A 216 21.77 5.13 6.48
CA ILE A 216 21.58 5.97 7.67
C ILE A 216 21.33 5.05 8.87
N HIS A 217 21.72 5.55 10.05
CA HIS A 217 21.45 4.91 11.33
C HIS A 217 20.50 5.77 12.18
N GLU A 218 20.16 5.30 13.38
CA GLU A 218 19.20 5.95 14.27
C GLU A 218 19.60 7.41 14.57
N GLY A 219 18.61 8.32 14.52
CA GLY A 219 18.80 9.74 14.82
C GLY A 219 19.24 10.62 13.64
N VAL A 220 19.52 10.04 12.46
CA VAL A 220 19.84 10.80 11.24
C VAL A 220 18.57 11.32 10.57
N LYS A 221 18.47 12.65 10.41
CA LYS A 221 17.36 13.27 9.68
C LYS A 221 17.43 12.94 8.19
N TYR A 222 16.31 12.67 7.56
CA TYR A 222 16.22 12.36 6.11
C TYR A 222 16.78 13.44 5.18
N VAL A 223 16.68 14.70 5.59
CA VAL A 223 17.30 15.82 4.86
C VAL A 223 18.84 15.72 4.84
N ASN A 224 19.43 15.11 5.87
CA ASN A 224 20.88 14.93 6.02
C ASN A 224 21.37 13.55 5.56
N ARG A 225 20.52 12.70 4.96
CA ARG A 225 20.85 11.29 4.64
C ARG A 225 22.11 11.09 3.80
N ASN A 226 22.50 12.10 3.01
CA ASN A 226 23.68 12.04 2.14
C ASN A 226 24.92 12.71 2.75
N GLU A 227 24.77 13.35 3.91
CA GLU A 227 25.85 14.01 4.64
C GLU A 227 26.69 12.99 5.42
N SER A 228 27.88 13.41 5.85
CA SER A 228 28.73 12.58 6.70
C SER A 228 28.08 12.34 8.06
N GLN A 229 28.07 11.09 8.51
CA GLN A 229 27.49 10.69 9.78
C GLN A 229 28.56 10.55 10.86
N ILE A 230 28.22 10.93 12.10
CA ILE A 230 29.15 10.88 13.22
C ILE A 230 29.34 9.41 13.62
N PRO A 231 30.58 8.90 13.72
CA PRO A 231 30.82 7.53 14.16
C PRO A 231 30.28 7.26 15.57
N THR A 232 29.74 6.06 15.79
CA THR A 232 29.31 5.61 17.11
C THR A 232 30.46 4.92 17.82
N VAL A 233 30.73 5.30 19.06
CA VAL A 233 31.71 4.63 19.94
C VAL A 233 30.96 3.75 20.94
N ILE A 234 31.32 2.47 20.98
CA ILE A 234 30.78 1.46 21.87
C ILE A 234 31.80 1.22 22.99
N PRO A 235 31.53 1.65 24.23
CA PRO A 235 32.45 1.44 25.35
C PRO A 235 32.74 -0.05 25.60
N PRO A 236 33.85 -0.36 26.29
CA PRO A 236 34.17 -1.72 26.69
C PRO A 236 32.99 -2.41 27.38
N THR A 237 32.72 -3.67 27.01
CA THR A 237 31.64 -4.52 27.57
C THR A 237 30.20 -4.01 27.35
N ALA A 238 30.01 -2.83 26.77
CA ALA A 238 28.71 -2.24 26.51
C ALA A 238 28.07 -2.80 25.23
N LYS A 239 26.79 -2.48 25.03
CA LYS A 239 26.08 -2.77 23.78
C LYS A 239 25.34 -1.54 23.28
N ILE A 240 25.15 -1.49 21.97
CA ILE A 240 24.22 -0.59 21.30
C ILE A 240 23.11 -1.40 20.65
N GLN A 241 21.95 -0.77 20.48
CA GLN A 241 20.91 -1.18 19.56
C GLN A 241 20.75 -0.03 18.56
N ASP A 242 20.77 -0.33 17.27
CA ASP A 242 20.70 0.69 16.22
C ASP A 242 20.05 0.08 14.96
N ILE A 243 19.79 0.92 13.96
CA ILE A 243 19.19 0.55 12.69
C ILE A 243 20.17 0.73 11.53
N ILE A 244 19.93 -0.01 10.46
CA ILE A 244 20.53 0.21 9.15
C ILE A 244 19.40 0.42 8.16
N PHE A 245 19.34 1.61 7.56
CA PHE A 245 18.37 1.92 6.53
C PHE A 245 19.06 2.52 5.30
N PRO A 246 18.84 1.98 4.08
CA PRO A 246 19.52 2.49 2.89
C PRO A 246 19.10 3.93 2.54
N THR A 247 20.05 4.80 2.19
CA THR A 247 19.77 6.21 1.83
C THR A 247 18.88 6.33 0.60
N ASN A 248 18.98 5.37 -0.33
CA ASN A 248 18.20 5.33 -1.57
C ASN A 248 16.73 4.96 -1.32
N ASN A 249 16.43 4.39 -0.14
CA ASN A 249 15.07 4.12 0.28
C ASN A 249 14.39 5.36 0.87
N VAL A 250 15.06 6.51 0.93
CA VAL A 250 14.47 7.78 1.36
C VAL A 250 14.37 8.73 0.17
N SER A 251 13.16 9.17 -0.13
CA SER A 251 12.87 10.14 -1.20
C SER A 251 12.03 11.30 -0.70
N TYR A 252 12.13 12.45 -1.37
CA TYR A 252 11.29 13.62 -1.10
C TYR A 252 10.38 13.86 -2.30
N VAL A 253 9.07 13.87 -2.07
CA VAL A 253 8.07 14.24 -3.08
C VAL A 253 7.73 15.70 -2.89
N SER A 254 7.83 16.51 -3.95
CA SER A 254 7.46 17.93 -3.92
C SER A 254 5.95 18.15 -4.13
N GLY A 255 5.45 19.33 -3.76
CA GLY A 255 4.05 19.74 -3.99
C GLY A 255 3.24 19.90 -2.71
N GLN A 256 1.96 20.27 -2.85
CA GLN A 256 1.05 20.61 -1.75
C GLN A 256 0.85 19.46 -0.74
N TYR A 257 0.97 18.21 -1.20
CA TYR A 257 0.89 16.99 -0.38
C TYR A 257 2.22 16.21 -0.37
N GLY A 258 3.30 16.93 -0.67
CA GLY A 258 4.65 16.40 -0.68
C GLY A 258 5.15 16.04 0.73
N GLY A 259 6.37 15.52 0.79
CA GLY A 259 7.01 15.12 2.03
C GLY A 259 8.04 14.02 1.83
N TRP A 260 8.67 13.63 2.92
CA TRP A 260 9.55 12.47 2.94
C TRP A 260 8.74 11.19 2.79
N ARG A 261 9.30 10.25 2.03
CA ARG A 261 8.75 8.93 1.77
C ARG A 261 9.85 7.90 1.95
N GLU A 262 9.52 6.85 2.66
CA GLU A 262 10.34 5.67 2.83
C GLU A 262 9.87 4.60 1.83
N LYS A 263 10.83 3.93 1.23
CA LYS A 263 10.62 2.69 0.50
C LYS A 263 11.00 1.54 1.45
N PRO A 264 10.13 0.54 1.65
CA PRO A 264 10.48 -0.65 2.43
C PRO A 264 11.75 -1.34 1.91
N MET A 265 12.47 -2.03 2.79
CA MET A 265 13.67 -2.79 2.40
C MET A 265 13.32 -3.99 1.50
N PHE A 266 12.17 -4.60 1.75
CA PHE A 266 11.61 -5.71 0.97
C PHE A 266 10.26 -5.32 0.39
N PRO A 267 9.94 -5.73 -0.85
CA PRO A 267 8.65 -5.40 -1.45
C PRO A 267 7.54 -6.28 -0.91
N GLU A 268 6.32 -5.76 -0.93
CA GLU A 268 5.13 -6.53 -0.58
C GLU A 268 4.43 -7.10 -1.82
N GLY A 269 3.46 -8.00 -1.61
CA GLY A 269 2.60 -8.45 -2.69
C GLY A 269 3.26 -9.46 -3.64
N GLU A 270 2.89 -9.39 -4.92
CA GLU A 270 3.43 -10.31 -5.94
C GLU A 270 4.94 -10.14 -6.15
N GLU A 271 5.46 -8.92 -5.92
CA GLU A 271 6.88 -8.64 -6.09
C GLU A 271 7.75 -9.31 -5.02
N ALA A 272 7.20 -9.56 -3.84
CA ALA A 272 7.88 -10.22 -2.73
C ALA A 272 8.45 -11.59 -3.14
N LYS A 273 7.68 -12.37 -3.90
CA LYS A 273 8.07 -13.72 -4.31
C LYS A 273 9.32 -13.74 -5.20
N MET A 274 9.61 -12.65 -5.91
CA MET A 274 10.82 -12.52 -6.72
C MET A 274 12.12 -12.42 -5.90
N TYR A 275 12.01 -12.24 -4.58
CA TYR A 275 13.13 -12.17 -3.65
C TYR A 275 13.47 -13.55 -3.05
N GLU A 276 12.59 -14.54 -3.18
CA GLU A 276 12.87 -15.89 -2.71
C GLU A 276 14.10 -16.48 -3.43
N GLY A 277 15.00 -17.07 -2.64
CA GLY A 277 16.27 -17.61 -3.11
C GLY A 277 17.34 -16.55 -3.42
N LYS A 278 17.08 -15.26 -3.17
CA LYS A 278 18.08 -14.21 -3.30
C LYS A 278 18.75 -13.92 -1.96
N SER A 279 19.86 -13.19 -2.04
CA SER A 279 20.64 -12.80 -0.87
C SER A 279 20.93 -11.30 -0.89
N PHE A 280 20.95 -10.69 0.28
CA PHE A 280 21.42 -9.33 0.50
C PHE A 280 22.51 -9.35 1.59
N SER A 281 23.20 -8.23 1.81
CA SER A 281 24.30 -8.20 2.79
C SER A 281 24.47 -6.84 3.46
N VAL A 282 25.08 -6.87 4.63
CA VAL A 282 25.63 -5.68 5.30
C VAL A 282 27.14 -5.83 5.39
N PHE A 283 27.85 -4.86 4.82
CA PHE A 283 29.27 -4.66 5.04
C PHE A 283 29.46 -3.64 6.16
N MET A 284 30.02 -4.07 7.29
CA MET A 284 30.17 -3.27 8.51
C MET A 284 31.62 -3.34 9.01
N PRO A 285 32.50 -2.44 8.53
CA PRO A 285 33.82 -2.26 9.11
C PRO A 285 33.73 -1.71 10.53
N LEU A 286 34.44 -2.33 11.47
CA LEU A 286 34.57 -1.88 12.85
C LEU A 286 36.03 -1.54 13.15
N GLU A 287 36.25 -0.41 13.83
CA GLU A 287 37.56 -0.09 14.39
C GLU A 287 37.66 -0.76 15.76
N VAL A 288 38.53 -1.77 15.88
CA VAL A 288 38.75 -2.59 17.09
C VAL A 288 40.22 -2.51 17.44
N ASN A 289 40.55 -2.04 18.65
CA ASN A 289 41.94 -1.84 19.10
C ASN A 289 42.82 -0.99 18.14
N GLY A 290 42.21 -0.03 17.45
CA GLY A 290 42.90 0.85 16.48
C GLY A 290 43.11 0.23 15.10
N GLU A 291 42.67 -1.00 14.87
CA GLU A 291 42.70 -1.66 13.55
C GLU A 291 41.29 -1.78 12.98
N THR A 292 41.16 -1.69 11.65
CA THR A 292 39.88 -1.94 10.98
C THR A 292 39.68 -3.43 10.76
N LYS A 293 38.64 -3.98 11.38
CA LYS A 293 38.17 -5.34 11.14
C LYS A 293 36.89 -5.31 10.32
N ASN A 294 36.93 -5.97 9.17
CA ASN A 294 35.81 -6.00 8.23
C ASN A 294 34.85 -7.14 8.57
N TYR A 295 33.60 -6.81 8.85
CA TYR A 295 32.53 -7.79 9.01
C TYR A 295 31.58 -7.71 7.80
N THR A 296 31.28 -8.87 7.21
CA THR A 296 30.26 -9.00 6.16
C THR A 296 29.22 -10.00 6.62
N PHE A 297 27.99 -9.52 6.78
CA PHE A 297 26.84 -10.35 7.11
C PHE A 297 26.03 -10.56 5.83
N THR A 298 25.88 -11.81 5.40
CA THR A 298 25.08 -12.16 4.23
C THR A 298 23.87 -12.93 4.69
N PHE A 299 22.72 -12.59 4.12
CA PHE A 299 21.43 -13.15 4.47
C PHE A 299 20.77 -13.70 3.22
N ASP A 300 20.32 -14.94 3.30
CA ASP A 300 19.57 -15.62 2.25
C ASP A 300 18.09 -15.56 2.60
N ILE A 301 17.26 -15.14 1.65
CA ILE A 301 15.81 -15.19 1.74
C ILE A 301 15.38 -16.60 1.32
N THR A 302 15.20 -17.47 2.31
CA THR A 302 14.97 -18.91 2.07
C THR A 302 13.54 -19.19 1.64
N ASN A 303 12.59 -18.38 2.06
CA ASN A 303 11.18 -18.49 1.66
C ASN A 303 10.47 -17.14 1.78
N VAL A 304 9.48 -16.92 0.91
CA VAL A 304 8.50 -15.83 1.01
C VAL A 304 7.09 -16.43 1.06
N SER A 305 6.36 -16.15 2.14
CA SER A 305 4.98 -16.59 2.37
C SER A 305 4.01 -15.40 2.48
N HIS A 306 2.71 -15.70 2.44
CA HIS A 306 1.60 -14.76 2.43
C HIS A 306 0.41 -15.33 3.21
#